data_AF-A0A368EKY5-F1
#
_entry.id   AF-A0A368EKY5-F1
#
_cell.length_a   1.000
_cell.length_b   1.000
_cell.length_c   1.000
_cell.angle_alpha   90.00
_cell.angle_beta   90.00
_cell.angle_gamma   90.00
#
_symmetry.space_group_name_H-M   'P 1'
#
loop_
_entity.id
_entity.type
_entity.pdbx_description
1 polymer ?
#
loop_
_entity_poly.entity_id
_entity_poly.type
_entity_poly.pdbx_seq_one_letter_code
_entity_poly.pdbx_strand_id
1 'polypeptide(L)'
;MSDQTAEFLVEWPTLGYLQADWIAWHCPIPDGFHQGEPFVLTDWQLWCTANHGRVRPKTPWIPDNPVKNQAFTYRKSLVVGPQKYGKSPWAASMALEMALGPDLFAGWARGGETFDCSTHGCGCGFVY
;
A
#
# COMPACT_ATOMS: atom_id res chain seq x y z
N MET A 1 25.39 19.06 -7.62
CA MET A 1 24.76 17.96 -6.88
C MET A 1 23.70 18.60 -6.01
N SER A 2 22.45 18.65 -6.48
CA SER A 2 21.34 19.15 -5.68
C SER A 2 21.12 18.18 -4.52
N ASP A 3 20.92 18.70 -3.31
CA ASP A 3 20.54 17.93 -2.14
C ASP A 3 19.40 16.94 -2.49
N GLN A 4 19.64 15.65 -2.30
CA GLN A 4 18.72 14.56 -2.68
C GLN A 4 17.84 14.08 -1.50
N THR A 5 17.52 14.91 -0.51
CA THR A 5 17.26 14.37 0.85
C THR A 5 15.84 14.50 1.42
N ALA A 6 14.84 15.08 0.74
CA ALA A 6 13.52 15.33 1.38
C ALA A 6 12.24 14.99 0.59
N GLU A 7 12.29 14.67 -0.70
CA GLU A 7 11.05 14.67 -1.52
C GLU A 7 10.09 13.51 -1.19
N PHE A 8 10.61 12.34 -0.81
CA PHE A 8 9.81 11.13 -0.58
C PHE A 8 10.05 10.49 0.80
N LEU A 9 10.29 11.31 1.82
CA LEU A 9 10.46 10.84 3.19
C LEU A 9 9.13 10.37 3.80
N VAL A 10 9.13 9.21 4.46
CA VAL A 10 7.97 8.62 5.17
C VAL A 10 8.35 8.41 6.64
N GLU A 11 7.88 9.30 7.51
CA GLU A 11 8.16 9.30 8.96
C GLU A 11 6.89 9.09 9.81
N TRP A 12 5.82 8.63 9.19
CA TRP A 12 4.54 8.38 9.84
C TRP A 12 4.17 6.90 9.75
N PRO A 13 3.34 6.41 10.68
CA PRO A 13 2.81 5.06 10.57
C PRO A 13 1.92 4.95 9.33
N THR A 14 2.16 3.90 8.54
CA THR A 14 1.45 3.67 7.29
C THR A 14 1.33 2.19 6.99
N LEU A 15 0.24 1.81 6.31
CA LEU A 15 0.11 0.50 5.67
C LEU A 15 0.89 0.41 4.34
N GLY A 16 1.37 1.54 3.80
CA GLY A 16 1.81 1.62 2.42
C GLY A 16 2.94 0.67 2.01
N TYR A 17 3.80 0.24 2.95
CA TYR A 17 4.84 -0.76 2.67
C TYR A 17 4.26 -2.17 2.54
N LEU A 18 3.39 -2.57 3.47
CA LEU A 18 2.62 -3.81 3.37
C LEU A 18 1.79 -3.84 2.08
N GLN A 19 1.12 -2.73 1.75
CA GLN A 19 0.34 -2.60 0.53
C GLN A 19 1.22 -2.72 -0.73
N ALA A 20 2.39 -2.09 -0.75
CA ALA A 20 3.32 -2.16 -1.86
C ALA A 20 3.85 -3.58 -2.10
N ASP A 21 4.24 -4.29 -1.04
CA ASP A 21 4.76 -5.66 -1.14
C ASP A 21 3.65 -6.64 -1.53
N TRP A 22 2.44 -6.43 -0.99
CA TRP A 22 1.26 -7.19 -1.41
C TRP A 22 0.97 -6.96 -2.90
N ILE A 23 1.04 -5.71 -3.39
CA ILE A 23 0.87 -5.37 -4.80
C ILE A 23 1.92 -6.08 -5.65
N ALA A 24 3.20 -6.01 -5.27
CA ALA A 24 4.27 -6.65 -6.04
C ALA A 24 4.08 -8.17 -6.14
N TRP A 25 3.56 -8.81 -5.07
CA TRP A 25 3.26 -10.24 -5.07
C TRP A 25 2.06 -10.63 -5.93
N HIS A 26 0.99 -9.83 -5.91
CA HIS A 26 -0.31 -10.21 -6.49
C HIS A 26 -0.60 -9.60 -7.86
N CYS A 27 0.09 -8.53 -8.24
CA CYS A 27 -0.17 -7.79 -9.46
C CYS A 27 1.02 -7.94 -10.44
N PRO A 28 1.10 -9.03 -11.21
CA PRO A 28 2.11 -9.14 -12.25
C PRO A 28 1.87 -8.12 -13.38
N ILE A 29 2.94 -7.66 -14.02
CA ILE A 29 2.84 -6.80 -15.20
C ILE A 29 2.10 -7.58 -16.31
N PRO A 30 0.97 -7.06 -16.83
CA PRO A 30 0.08 -7.87 -17.66
C PRO A 30 0.56 -8.09 -19.09
N ASP A 31 1.45 -7.24 -19.61
CA ASP A 31 1.89 -7.26 -21.01
C ASP A 31 3.21 -6.48 -21.20
N GLY A 32 3.82 -6.59 -22.38
CA GLY A 32 5.05 -5.91 -22.77
C GLY A 32 6.32 -6.69 -22.43
N PHE A 33 7.46 -6.01 -22.47
CA PHE A 33 8.77 -6.65 -22.29
C PHE A 33 8.99 -7.23 -20.89
N HIS A 34 8.26 -6.73 -19.91
CA HIS A 34 8.33 -7.15 -18.51
C HIS A 34 7.12 -8.00 -18.10
N GLN A 35 6.39 -8.56 -19.06
CA GLN A 35 5.20 -9.36 -18.77
C GLN A 35 5.51 -10.49 -17.78
N GLY A 36 4.67 -10.62 -16.75
CA GLY A 36 4.80 -11.62 -15.70
C GLY A 36 5.76 -11.24 -14.58
N GLU A 37 6.57 -10.18 -14.72
CA GLU A 37 7.38 -9.65 -13.64
C GLU A 37 6.52 -9.00 -12.54
N PRO A 38 6.97 -9.00 -11.28
CA PRO A 38 6.31 -8.26 -10.20
C PRO A 38 6.16 -6.77 -10.50
N PHE A 39 4.99 -6.19 -10.22
CA PHE A 39 4.79 -4.75 -10.32
C PHE A 39 5.32 -4.03 -9.06
N VAL A 40 6.62 -3.76 -9.04
CA VAL A 40 7.27 -3.00 -7.96
C VAL A 40 6.99 -1.50 -8.11
N LEU A 41 6.49 -0.87 -7.05
CA LEU A 41 6.19 0.55 -7.05
C LEU A 41 7.47 1.40 -7.09
N THR A 42 7.50 2.38 -7.99
CA THR A 42 8.53 3.45 -8.01
C THR A 42 8.43 4.35 -6.77
N ASP A 43 9.47 5.13 -6.50
CA ASP A 43 9.56 6.00 -5.30
C ASP A 43 8.33 6.89 -5.11
N TRP A 44 7.85 7.57 -6.16
CA TRP A 44 6.68 8.45 -6.04
C TRP A 44 5.39 7.64 -5.83
N GLN A 45 5.26 6.47 -6.46
CA GLN A 45 4.10 5.58 -6.28
C GLN A 45 4.04 5.05 -4.86
N LEU A 46 5.19 4.61 -4.32
CA LEU A 46 5.32 4.17 -2.94
C LEU A 46 5.00 5.32 -1.98
N TRP A 47 5.51 6.52 -2.23
CA TRP A 47 5.23 7.68 -1.39
C TRP A 47 3.74 8.07 -1.40
N CYS A 48 3.08 8.03 -2.56
CA CYS A 48 1.64 8.24 -2.64
C CYS A 48 0.84 7.14 -1.92
N THR A 49 1.26 5.87 -2.04
CA THR A 49 0.67 4.72 -1.36
C THR A 49 0.84 4.85 0.16
N ALA A 50 2.03 5.23 0.64
CA ALA A 50 2.33 5.51 2.03
C ALA A 50 1.54 6.68 2.61
N ASN A 51 1.21 7.69 1.81
CA ASN A 51 0.29 8.75 2.21
C ASN A 51 -1.15 8.26 2.25
N HIS A 52 -1.60 7.47 1.26
CA HIS A 52 -2.95 6.91 1.25
C HIS A 52 -3.22 6.05 2.49
N GLY A 53 -2.31 5.10 2.78
CA GLY A 53 -2.34 4.24 3.95
C GLY A 53 -1.87 4.90 5.25
N ARG A 54 -1.70 6.23 5.31
CA ARG A 54 -1.20 6.93 6.51
C ARG A 54 -2.19 6.84 7.64
N VAL A 55 -1.83 6.11 8.69
CA VAL A 55 -2.68 5.90 9.87
C VAL A 55 -2.55 7.07 10.84
N ARG A 56 -3.67 7.51 11.43
CA ARG A 56 -3.64 8.49 12.52
C ARG A 56 -3.03 7.81 13.75
N PRO A 57 -2.00 8.40 14.40
CA PRO A 57 -1.44 7.84 15.62
C PRO A 57 -2.53 7.60 16.67
N LYS A 58 -2.40 6.51 17.43
CA LYS A 58 -3.35 6.12 18.49
C LYS A 58 -4.76 5.77 18.00
N THR A 59 -4.93 5.50 16.70
CA THR A 59 -6.19 4.94 16.18
C THR A 59 -6.53 3.66 16.95
N PRO A 60 -7.75 3.53 17.52
CA PRO A 60 -8.14 2.33 18.24
C PRO A 60 -8.44 1.20 17.26
N TRP A 61 -8.07 -0.01 17.65
CA TRP A 61 -8.47 -1.23 16.96
C TRP A 61 -9.67 -1.85 17.68
N ILE A 62 -10.78 -1.99 16.96
CA ILE A 62 -12.03 -2.54 17.47
C ILE A 62 -12.42 -3.67 16.49
N PRO A 63 -12.02 -4.93 16.76
CA PRO A 63 -12.20 -6.04 15.82
C PRO A 63 -13.66 -6.22 15.36
N ASP A 64 -14.61 -6.08 16.29
CA ASP A 64 -16.04 -6.28 16.00
C ASP A 64 -16.68 -5.11 15.26
N ASN A 65 -16.06 -3.92 15.29
CA ASN A 65 -16.54 -2.73 14.60
C ASN A 65 -15.38 -1.77 14.24
N PRO A 66 -14.61 -2.10 13.19
CA PRO A 66 -13.45 -1.31 12.81
C PRO A 66 -13.79 0.17 12.51
N VAL A 67 -12.86 1.06 12.85
CA VAL A 67 -12.96 2.52 12.65
C VAL A 67 -13.00 2.91 11.16
N LYS A 68 -12.63 1.99 10.26
CA LYS A 68 -12.63 2.14 8.80
C LYS A 68 -11.86 3.40 8.37
N ASN A 69 -12.44 4.24 7.52
CA ASN A 69 -11.80 5.42 6.94
C ASN A 69 -11.30 6.46 7.97
N GLN A 70 -11.84 6.47 9.20
CA GLN A 70 -11.41 7.39 10.24
C GLN A 70 -10.03 7.02 10.82
N ALA A 71 -9.56 5.79 10.58
CA ALA A 71 -8.20 5.38 10.91
C ALA A 71 -7.15 6.17 10.12
N PHE A 72 -7.50 6.69 8.94
CA PHE A 72 -6.55 7.29 8.02
C PHE A 72 -6.54 8.83 8.06
N THR A 73 -5.34 9.39 7.87
CA THR A 73 -5.11 10.84 7.88
C THR A 73 -5.80 11.51 6.70
N TYR A 74 -5.73 10.90 5.51
CA TYR A 74 -6.40 11.36 4.32
C TYR A 74 -7.59 10.45 3.98
N ARG A 75 -8.71 11.05 3.58
CA ARG A 75 -9.93 10.32 3.17
C ARG A 75 -10.11 10.26 1.65
N LYS A 76 -9.18 10.87 0.92
CA LYS A 76 -9.13 10.93 -0.55
C LYS A 76 -7.69 11.22 -0.96
N SER A 77 -7.23 10.53 -1.99
CA SER A 77 -5.96 10.83 -2.68
C SER A 77 -6.25 11.34 -4.08
N LEU A 78 -5.56 12.39 -4.50
CA LEU A 78 -5.59 12.91 -5.86
C LEU A 78 -4.13 13.05 -6.33
N VAL A 79 -3.76 12.27 -7.35
CA VAL A 79 -2.42 12.31 -7.95
C VAL A 79 -2.55 12.82 -9.38
N VAL A 80 -1.84 13.90 -9.69
CA VAL A 80 -1.83 14.53 -11.02
C VAL A 80 -0.41 14.48 -11.57
N GLY A 81 -0.25 13.97 -12.78
CA GLY A 81 1.05 13.83 -13.42
C GLY A 81 0.94 13.65 -14.93
N PRO A 82 2.07 13.75 -15.66
CA PRO A 82 2.10 13.70 -17.13
C PRO A 82 1.67 12.34 -17.69
N GLN A 83 1.46 12.28 -19.01
CA GLN A 83 1.15 11.02 -19.70
C GLN A 83 2.34 10.05 -19.61
N LYS A 84 2.05 8.73 -19.60
CA LYS A 84 3.04 7.64 -19.49
C LYS A 84 3.92 7.65 -18.23
N TYR A 85 3.54 8.43 -17.22
CA TYR A 85 4.24 8.49 -15.94
C TYR A 85 3.96 7.29 -15.00
N GLY A 86 3.23 6.27 -15.46
CA GLY A 86 2.90 5.10 -14.63
C GLY A 86 1.72 5.29 -13.66
N LYS A 87 0.95 6.38 -13.78
CA LYS A 87 -0.21 6.65 -12.91
C LYS A 87 -1.39 5.69 -13.06
N SER A 88 -1.67 5.22 -14.28
CA SER A 88 -2.79 4.29 -14.51
C SER A 88 -2.50 2.87 -14.00
N PRO A 89 -1.31 2.29 -14.24
CA PRO A 89 -0.93 1.02 -13.61
C PRO A 89 -0.97 1.08 -12.08
N TRP A 90 -0.45 2.17 -11.48
CA TRP A 90 -0.53 2.38 -10.04
C TRP A 90 -1.97 2.44 -9.51
N ALA A 91 -2.84 3.21 -10.17
CA ALA A 91 -4.25 3.27 -9.75
C ALA A 91 -4.96 1.91 -9.88
N ALA A 92 -4.61 1.11 -10.90
CA ALA A 92 -5.15 -0.24 -11.08
C ALA A 92 -4.69 -1.19 -9.97
N SER A 93 -3.41 -1.18 -9.60
CA SER A 93 -2.90 -2.00 -8.49
C SER A 93 -3.50 -1.60 -7.15
N MET A 94 -3.66 -0.30 -6.88
CA MET A 94 -4.37 0.20 -5.70
C MET A 94 -5.82 -0.28 -5.67
N ALA A 95 -6.52 -0.34 -6.81
CA ALA A 95 -7.89 -0.84 -6.85
C ALA A 95 -7.99 -2.34 -6.51
N LEU A 96 -7.01 -3.14 -6.94
CA LEU A 96 -6.93 -4.57 -6.58
C LEU A 96 -6.59 -4.75 -5.10
N GLU A 97 -5.66 -3.96 -4.58
CA GLU A 97 -5.28 -3.97 -3.17
C GLU A 97 -6.44 -3.55 -2.27
N MET A 98 -7.18 -2.48 -2.59
CA MET A 98 -8.38 -2.10 -1.82
C MET A 98 -9.50 -3.16 -1.86
N ALA A 99 -9.55 -3.98 -2.92
CA ALA A 99 -10.58 -4.99 -3.09
C ALA A 99 -10.25 -6.33 -2.39
N LEU A 100 -8.97 -6.73 -2.38
CA LEU A 100 -8.53 -8.08 -1.98
C LEU A 100 -7.36 -8.08 -0.99
N GLY A 101 -6.68 -6.95 -0.84
CA GLY A 101 -5.48 -6.78 -0.04
C GLY A 101 -5.73 -6.06 1.29
N PRO A 102 -4.64 -5.74 2.01
CA PRO A 102 -4.66 -5.18 3.36
C PRO A 102 -4.89 -3.66 3.41
N ASP A 103 -6.09 -3.20 3.04
CA ASP A 103 -6.44 -1.75 3.07
C ASP A 103 -7.11 -1.28 4.37
N LEU A 104 -7.49 -2.22 5.25
CA LEU A 104 -8.09 -1.88 6.55
C LEU A 104 -7.05 -1.86 7.66
N PHE A 105 -7.10 -0.81 8.49
CA PHE A 105 -6.32 -0.76 9.73
C PHE A 105 -6.77 -1.89 10.68
N ALA A 106 -5.86 -2.84 10.93
CA ALA A 106 -6.10 -4.03 11.76
C ALA A 106 -5.38 -4.00 13.13
N GLY A 107 -4.94 -2.82 13.56
CA GLY A 107 -4.25 -2.62 14.84
C GLY A 107 -2.77 -2.25 14.71
N TRP A 108 -2.15 -2.04 15.88
CA TRP A 108 -0.75 -1.66 15.99
C TRP A 108 0.08 -2.90 16.33
N ALA A 109 1.07 -3.20 15.49
CA ALA A 109 2.05 -4.23 15.77
C ALA A 109 2.88 -3.87 17.02
N ARG A 110 3.21 -4.88 17.83
CA ARG A 110 4.08 -4.77 19.01
C ARG A 110 5.46 -5.41 18.77
N GLY A 111 5.65 -6.04 17.62
CA GLY A 111 6.84 -6.77 17.23
C GLY A 111 6.60 -8.27 17.21
N GLY A 112 7.02 -8.94 16.14
CA GLY A 112 6.89 -10.39 15.95
C GLY A 112 5.55 -10.83 15.32
N GLU A 113 4.58 -9.93 15.16
CA GLU A 113 3.40 -10.19 14.33
C GLU A 113 3.77 -10.17 12.83
N THR A 114 3.03 -10.94 12.04
CA THR A 114 3.13 -10.97 10.58
C THR A 114 1.74 -10.82 9.98
N PHE A 115 1.67 -10.29 8.76
CA PHE A 115 0.51 -10.38 7.91
C PHE A 115 0.64 -11.62 7.03
N ASP A 116 -0.20 -12.63 7.24
CA ASP A 116 -0.22 -13.85 6.44
C ASP A 116 -1.55 -13.95 5.68
N CYS A 117 -1.47 -13.95 4.35
CA CYS A 117 -2.62 -14.09 3.46
C CYS A 117 -3.47 -15.33 3.75
N SER A 118 -2.87 -16.42 4.26
CA SER A 118 -3.57 -17.66 4.59
C SER A 118 -4.62 -17.47 5.69
N THR A 119 -4.37 -16.55 6.63
CA THR A 119 -5.30 -16.20 7.72
C THR A 119 -6.55 -15.47 7.20
N HIS A 120 -6.51 -15.00 5.95
CA HIS A 120 -7.59 -14.34 5.25
C HIS A 120 -8.18 -15.19 4.11
N GLY A 121 -7.90 -16.51 4.10
CA GLY A 121 -8.44 -17.44 3.10
C GLY A 121 -7.71 -17.44 1.75
N CYS A 122 -6.55 -16.80 1.66
CA CYS A 122 -5.74 -16.76 0.45
C CYS A 122 -4.51 -17.69 0.57
N GLY A 123 -4.46 -18.73 -0.26
CA GLY A 123 -3.36 -19.70 -0.30
C GLY A 123 -2.13 -19.28 -1.12
N CYS A 124 -1.94 -17.98 -1.39
CA CYS A 124 -0.89 -17.49 -2.28
C CYS A 124 0.53 -17.59 -1.69
N GLY A 125 0.66 -17.79 -0.39
CA GLY A 125 1.95 -17.89 0.32
C GLY A 125 2.60 -16.55 0.69
N PHE A 126 1.92 -15.42 0.49
CA PHE A 126 2.43 -14.11 0.89
C PHE A 126 2.40 -13.94 2.42
N VAL A 127 3.55 -13.58 2.99
CA VAL A 127 3.73 -13.23 4.40
C VAL A 127 4.61 -11.98 4.48
N TYR A 128 4.21 -11.01 5.30
CA TYR A 128 4.93 -9.75 5.57
C TYR A 128 5.19 -9.57 7.07
#